data_AF-A0A6M4BFD4-F1
#
_entry.id   AF-A0A6M4BFD4-F1
#
_cell.length_a   1.000
_cell.length_b   1.000
_cell.length_c   1.000
_cell.angle_alpha   90.00
_cell.angle_beta   90.00
_cell.angle_gamma   90.00
#
_symmetry.space_group_name_H-M   'P 1'
#
loop_
_entity.id
_entity.type
_entity.pdbx_description
1 polymer ?
#
loop_
_entity_poly.entity_id
_entity_poly.type
_entity_poly.pdbx_seq_one_letter_code
_entity_poly.pdbx_strand_id
1 'polypeptide(L)'
;GEGPNAEVLKQREIEEREERKKKRKRAAGLSSMKKIFENKEKLEEVEELEEEKKRLVRMAKKAKLEETKHKKQDVKSFNYNSFDVQHMRSKSSIVMCSGDWRDQTHSLIESWDWETFEKEIPNENVVPKVTTLPTPVKITPHHCDAEIYEIDRNISEVSIPLESVPCVNPLKPIKTRPSEAVLSAVKEITKERLSETSDVTEKLLQSDKIDMLPTMDILPEIVKNIKKGKREKLAKISGLTLDINKAKTFIPGQVLNTPQGPVFVPGQTVETPEGPIFVPGLSVNTPAGPGLIPGHIVTNENTNEPFFLAGQVLPTANGEEFVCGQTLKNKDESHRL
;
A
#
# COMPACT_ATOMS: atom_id res chain seq x y z
N GLY A 1 96.02 6.60 -19.13
CA GLY A 1 95.06 6.58 -20.26
C GLY A 1 94.48 5.19 -20.30
N GLU A 2 93.21 4.96 -20.58
CA GLU A 2 92.41 5.63 -21.61
C GLU A 2 90.95 5.76 -21.13
N GLY A 3 90.35 6.92 -21.35
CA GLY A 3 88.93 7.13 -21.11
C GLY A 3 88.08 6.25 -22.05
N PRO A 4 86.84 5.92 -21.67
CA PRO A 4 86.01 5.02 -22.46
C PRO A 4 85.86 5.51 -23.90
N ASN A 5 86.10 4.58 -24.82
CA ASN A 5 86.23 4.77 -26.26
C ASN A 5 85.04 5.55 -26.85
N ALA A 6 85.31 6.64 -27.58
CA ALA A 6 84.31 7.62 -28.04
C ALA A 6 83.21 7.02 -28.95
N GLU A 7 83.48 5.87 -29.55
CA GLU A 7 82.51 5.11 -30.36
C GLU A 7 81.41 4.45 -29.52
N VAL A 8 81.73 3.96 -28.33
CA VAL A 8 80.77 3.28 -27.43
C VAL A 8 79.79 4.29 -26.82
N LEU A 9 80.27 5.50 -26.53
CA LEU A 9 79.43 6.62 -26.08
C LEU A 9 78.45 7.07 -27.17
N LYS A 10 78.90 7.18 -28.42
CA LYS A 10 78.02 7.53 -29.56
C LYS A 10 76.97 6.45 -29.83
N GLN A 11 77.32 5.16 -29.73
CA GLN A 11 76.36 4.07 -29.88
C GLN A 11 75.29 4.09 -28.78
N ARG A 12 75.68 4.31 -27.51
CA ARG A 12 74.73 4.49 -26.40
C ARG A 12 73.80 5.68 -26.62
N GLU A 13 74.32 6.79 -27.11
CA GLU A 13 73.52 8.00 -27.32
C GLU A 13 72.50 7.86 -28.46
N ILE A 14 72.83 7.07 -29.49
CA ILE A 14 71.91 6.74 -30.60
C ILE A 14 70.82 5.79 -30.11
N GLU A 15 71.18 4.77 -29.32
CA GLU A 15 70.24 3.81 -28.75
C GLU A 15 69.29 4.47 -27.74
N GLU A 16 69.78 5.36 -26.89
CA GLU A 16 68.95 6.13 -25.95
C GLU A 16 67.98 7.08 -26.69
N ARG A 17 68.42 7.68 -27.81
CA ARG A 17 67.58 8.54 -28.66
C ARG A 17 66.51 7.74 -29.40
N GLU A 18 66.82 6.53 -29.85
CA GLU A 18 65.89 5.55 -30.41
C GLU A 18 64.83 5.12 -29.38
N GLU A 19 65.24 4.78 -28.15
CA GLU A 19 64.32 4.41 -27.08
C GLU A 19 63.41 5.57 -26.68
N ARG A 20 63.93 6.80 -26.57
CA ARG A 20 63.12 7.99 -26.30
C ARG A 20 62.09 8.23 -27.40
N LYS A 21 62.44 8.01 -28.67
CA LYS A 21 61.48 8.08 -29.80
C LYS A 21 60.41 6.98 -29.70
N LYS A 22 60.78 5.75 -29.34
CA LYS A 22 59.82 4.64 -29.15
C LYS A 22 58.87 4.90 -27.97
N LYS A 23 59.37 5.42 -26.85
CA LYS A 23 58.55 5.82 -25.68
C LYS A 23 57.58 6.96 -26.02
N ARG A 24 58.02 7.99 -26.76
CA ARG A 24 57.15 9.08 -27.23
C ARG A 24 56.04 8.59 -28.18
N LYS A 25 56.34 7.67 -29.10
CA LYS A 25 55.34 7.08 -30.01
C LYS A 25 54.30 6.23 -29.26
N ARG A 26 54.72 5.43 -28.27
CA ARG A 26 53.81 4.66 -27.41
C ARG A 26 52.90 5.57 -26.57
N ALA A 27 53.45 6.64 -25.99
CA ALA A 27 52.68 7.63 -25.24
C ALA A 27 51.69 8.42 -26.12
N ALA A 28 52.08 8.77 -27.35
CA ALA A 28 51.19 9.43 -28.32
C ALA A 28 50.05 8.51 -28.78
N GLY A 29 50.32 7.22 -29.00
CA GLY A 29 49.30 6.22 -29.32
C GLY A 29 48.28 6.03 -28.18
N LEU A 30 48.76 5.95 -26.93
CA LEU A 30 47.89 5.85 -25.73
C LEU A 30 47.04 7.10 -25.53
N SER A 31 47.57 8.31 -25.79
CA SER A 31 46.81 9.57 -25.70
C SER A 31 45.74 9.67 -26.79
N SER A 32 46.04 9.24 -28.01
CA SER A 32 45.06 9.19 -29.10
C SER A 32 43.95 8.18 -28.81
N MET A 33 44.29 7.02 -28.25
CA MET A 33 43.30 5.99 -27.92
C MET A 33 42.36 6.45 -26.80
N LYS A 34 42.88 7.10 -25.75
CA LYS A 34 42.06 7.67 -24.67
C LYS A 34 41.07 8.72 -25.19
N LYS A 35 41.50 9.60 -26.09
CA LYS A 35 40.61 10.59 -26.73
C LYS A 35 39.51 9.96 -27.58
N ILE A 36 39.79 8.84 -28.25
CA ILE A 36 38.80 8.10 -29.05
C ILE A 36 37.75 7.48 -28.13
N PHE A 37 38.15 6.87 -27.01
CA PHE A 37 37.22 6.33 -26.02
C PHE A 37 36.36 7.41 -25.37
N GLU A 38 36.98 8.52 -24.94
CA GLU A 38 36.26 9.62 -24.29
C GLU A 38 35.27 10.32 -25.25
N ASN A 39 35.60 10.41 -26.55
CA ASN A 39 34.65 10.92 -27.55
C ASN A 39 33.52 9.93 -27.84
N LYS A 40 33.78 8.62 -27.78
CA LYS A 40 32.77 7.60 -28.02
C LYS A 40 31.77 7.52 -26.85
N GLU A 41 32.27 7.60 -25.62
CA GLU A 41 31.47 7.65 -24.40
C GLU A 41 30.55 8.90 -24.37
N LYS A 42 31.08 10.07 -24.75
CA LYS A 42 30.26 11.30 -24.86
C LYS A 42 29.19 11.22 -25.96
N LEU A 43 29.44 10.48 -27.04
CA LEU A 43 28.44 10.28 -28.10
C LEU A 43 27.33 9.32 -27.65
N GLU A 44 27.69 8.24 -26.94
CA GLU A 44 26.73 7.29 -26.35
C GLU A 44 25.85 7.99 -25.29
N GLU A 45 26.43 8.84 -24.44
CA GLU A 45 25.69 9.61 -23.42
C GLU A 45 24.71 10.62 -24.05
N VAL A 46 25.08 11.27 -25.16
CA VAL A 46 24.18 12.17 -25.90
C VAL A 46 23.04 11.41 -26.58
N GLU A 47 23.32 10.23 -27.12
CA GLU A 47 22.32 9.36 -27.75
C GLU A 47 21.31 8.84 -26.72
N GLU A 48 21.77 8.43 -25.54
CA GLU A 48 20.92 8.00 -24.42
C GLU A 48 20.00 9.14 -23.93
N LEU A 49 20.54 10.35 -23.77
CA LEU A 49 19.76 11.54 -23.42
C LEU A 49 18.72 11.91 -24.50
N GLU A 50 19.04 11.74 -25.78
CA GLU A 50 18.06 11.93 -26.85
C GLU A 50 16.96 10.86 -26.84
N GLU A 51 17.30 9.60 -26.55
CA GLU A 51 16.32 8.53 -26.44
C GLU A 51 15.40 8.74 -25.24
N GLU A 52 15.93 9.20 -24.11
CA GLU A 52 15.17 9.54 -22.91
C GLU A 52 14.22 10.71 -23.15
N LYS A 53 14.69 11.77 -23.85
CA LYS A 53 13.82 12.86 -24.31
C LYS A 53 12.70 12.36 -25.22
N LYS A 54 13.00 11.45 -26.16
CA LYS A 54 11.97 10.83 -27.04
C LYS A 54 10.97 10.00 -26.22
N ARG A 55 11.41 9.27 -25.19
CA ARG A 55 10.52 8.53 -24.27
C ARG A 55 9.61 9.46 -23.49
N LEU A 56 10.13 10.55 -22.92
CA LEU A 56 9.34 11.56 -22.21
C LEU A 56 8.29 12.21 -23.11
N VAL A 57 8.65 12.54 -24.37
CA VAL A 57 7.68 13.07 -25.35
C VAL A 57 6.60 12.05 -25.69
N ARG A 58 6.94 10.76 -25.84
CA ARG A 58 5.95 9.69 -26.05
C ARG A 58 5.02 9.55 -24.85
N MET A 59 5.56 9.61 -23.63
CA MET A 59 4.75 9.56 -22.40
C MET A 59 3.84 10.78 -22.26
N ALA A 60 4.35 11.98 -22.52
CA ALA A 60 3.54 13.20 -22.48
C ALA A 60 2.44 13.20 -23.56
N LYS A 61 2.73 12.68 -24.77
CA LYS A 61 1.73 12.54 -25.83
C LYS A 61 0.67 11.49 -25.48
N LYS A 62 1.07 10.38 -24.83
CA LYS A 62 0.14 9.36 -24.32
C LYS A 62 -0.74 9.92 -23.19
N ALA A 63 -0.16 10.65 -22.24
CA ALA A 63 -0.90 11.31 -21.16
C ALA A 63 -1.89 12.35 -21.70
N LYS A 64 -1.49 13.20 -22.66
CA LYS A 64 -2.43 14.13 -23.33
C LYS A 64 -3.53 13.41 -24.11
N LEU A 65 -3.22 12.26 -24.73
CA LEU A 65 -4.22 11.45 -25.42
C LEU A 65 -5.21 10.82 -24.42
N GLU A 66 -4.75 10.37 -23.25
CA GLU A 66 -5.65 9.87 -22.20
C GLU A 66 -6.45 10.98 -21.52
N GLU A 67 -5.84 12.14 -21.25
CA GLU A 67 -6.55 13.30 -20.72
C GLU A 67 -7.65 13.78 -21.69
N THR A 68 -7.37 13.78 -23.00
CA THR A 68 -8.38 14.08 -24.03
C THR A 68 -9.43 12.96 -24.18
N LYS A 69 -9.08 11.69 -23.95
CA LYS A 69 -10.06 10.60 -23.85
C LYS A 69 -10.97 10.78 -22.65
N HIS A 70 -10.43 11.10 -21.46
CA HIS A 70 -11.20 11.34 -20.24
C HIS A 70 -12.05 12.61 -20.32
N LYS A 71 -11.56 13.69 -20.93
CA LYS A 71 -12.38 14.89 -21.22
C LYS A 71 -13.50 14.64 -22.25
N LYS A 72 -13.29 13.76 -23.24
CA LYS A 72 -14.35 13.31 -24.15
C LYS A 72 -15.25 12.23 -23.54
N GLN A 73 -14.87 11.71 -22.37
CA GLN A 73 -15.68 10.86 -21.50
C GLN A 73 -16.62 11.71 -20.62
N ASP A 74 -16.91 12.95 -21.03
CA ASP A 74 -18.21 13.56 -20.78
C ASP A 74 -19.26 12.60 -21.36
N VAL A 75 -19.73 11.71 -20.49
CA VAL A 75 -21.00 11.02 -20.64
C VAL A 75 -21.97 12.08 -21.15
N LYS A 76 -22.40 11.98 -22.41
CA LYS A 76 -23.51 12.79 -22.89
C LYS A 76 -24.67 12.45 -21.96
N SER A 77 -24.91 13.32 -20.99
CA SER A 77 -25.96 13.18 -20.00
C SER A 77 -27.26 13.37 -20.75
N PHE A 78 -27.87 12.25 -21.15
CA PHE A 78 -29.18 12.28 -21.76
C PHE A 78 -30.18 12.73 -20.70
N ASN A 79 -30.78 13.88 -20.94
CA ASN A 79 -31.82 14.39 -20.06
C ASN A 79 -33.07 13.52 -20.24
N TYR A 80 -33.62 13.00 -19.15
CA TYR A 80 -34.79 12.09 -19.19
C TYR A 80 -36.02 12.70 -19.88
N ASN A 81 -36.06 14.03 -19.99
CA ASN A 81 -37.14 14.79 -20.63
C ASN A 81 -36.99 14.94 -22.16
N SER A 82 -35.86 14.55 -22.75
CA SER A 82 -35.63 14.63 -24.21
C SER A 82 -35.24 13.27 -24.76
N PHE A 83 -36.22 12.36 -24.86
CA PHE A 83 -36.04 11.01 -25.40
C PHE A 83 -36.43 10.97 -26.88
N ASP A 84 -35.44 10.95 -27.77
CA ASP A 84 -35.66 10.70 -29.19
C ASP A 84 -35.43 9.22 -29.51
N VAL A 85 -36.51 8.52 -29.83
CA VAL A 85 -36.54 7.08 -30.13
C VAL A 85 -35.66 6.75 -31.34
N GLN A 86 -35.60 7.63 -32.35
CA GLN A 86 -34.80 7.37 -33.56
C GLN A 86 -33.31 7.55 -33.27
N HIS A 87 -32.94 8.57 -32.50
CA HIS A 87 -31.56 8.77 -32.08
C HIS A 87 -31.06 7.64 -31.16
N MET A 88 -31.90 7.12 -30.26
CA MET A 88 -31.54 6.01 -29.35
C MET A 88 -31.31 4.67 -30.07
N ARG A 89 -31.96 4.46 -31.21
CA ARG A 89 -31.74 3.29 -32.08
C ARG A 89 -30.52 3.43 -32.99
N SER A 90 -29.93 4.62 -33.09
CA SER A 90 -28.74 4.84 -33.91
C SER A 90 -27.52 4.11 -33.34
N LYS A 91 -26.66 3.62 -34.25
CA LYS A 91 -25.38 2.98 -33.94
C LYS A 91 -24.52 3.81 -32.98
N SER A 92 -24.53 5.13 -33.13
CA SER A 92 -23.79 6.06 -32.26
C SER A 92 -24.33 6.14 -30.84
N SER A 93 -25.62 5.88 -30.60
CA SER A 93 -26.20 5.95 -29.25
C SER A 93 -25.87 4.71 -28.43
N ILE A 94 -26.05 3.53 -29.02
CA ILE A 94 -25.82 2.23 -28.35
C ILE A 94 -24.35 2.09 -27.91
N VAL A 95 -23.40 2.58 -28.72
CA VAL A 95 -21.96 2.52 -28.43
C VAL A 95 -21.53 3.49 -27.32
N MET A 96 -22.34 4.49 -26.97
CA MET A 96 -22.00 5.53 -25.98
C MET A 96 -22.59 5.29 -24.58
N CYS A 97 -23.46 4.29 -24.39
CA CYS A 97 -24.15 4.06 -23.11
C CYS A 97 -23.26 3.52 -21.98
N SER A 98 -22.04 3.07 -22.26
CA SER A 98 -21.08 2.60 -21.24
C SER A 98 -19.65 2.64 -21.77
N GLY A 99 -18.72 3.18 -20.98
CA GLY A 99 -17.30 3.28 -21.34
C GLY A 99 -16.64 1.92 -21.58
N ASP A 100 -17.06 0.92 -20.81
CA ASP A 100 -16.44 -0.41 -20.74
C ASP A 100 -16.80 -1.33 -21.91
N TRP A 101 -17.85 -1.01 -22.66
CA TRP A 101 -18.33 -1.86 -23.77
C TRP A 101 -17.61 -1.57 -25.08
N ARG A 102 -16.87 -0.47 -25.19
CA ARG A 102 -16.27 -0.02 -26.46
C ARG A 102 -15.23 -0.99 -27.02
N ASP A 103 -14.46 -1.61 -26.13
CA ASP A 103 -13.40 -2.56 -26.51
C ASP A 103 -13.95 -3.95 -26.85
N GLN A 104 -15.09 -4.35 -26.27
CA GLN A 104 -15.78 -5.61 -26.58
C GLN A 104 -16.70 -5.51 -27.80
N THR A 105 -17.22 -4.32 -28.09
CA THR A 105 -18.17 -4.10 -29.18
C THR A 105 -17.52 -3.94 -30.54
N HIS A 106 -16.22 -3.65 -30.64
CA HIS A 106 -15.54 -3.55 -31.93
C HIS A 106 -15.67 -4.87 -32.74
N SER A 107 -15.50 -6.03 -32.08
CA SER A 107 -15.67 -7.35 -32.71
C SER A 107 -17.13 -7.69 -33.05
N LEU A 108 -18.10 -7.16 -32.30
CA LEU A 108 -19.53 -7.40 -32.52
C LEU A 108 -20.13 -6.46 -33.58
N ILE A 109 -19.57 -5.27 -33.76
CA ILE A 109 -20.06 -4.24 -34.68
C ILE A 109 -19.50 -4.43 -36.10
N GLU A 110 -18.31 -5.02 -36.23
CA GLU A 110 -17.72 -5.35 -37.54
C GLU A 110 -18.37 -6.58 -38.18
N SER A 111 -18.97 -7.46 -37.37
CA SER A 111 -19.61 -8.70 -37.82
C SER A 111 -21.13 -8.62 -37.97
N TRP A 112 -21.77 -7.57 -37.46
CA TRP A 112 -23.22 -7.44 -37.46
C TRP A 112 -23.68 -6.27 -38.34
N ASP A 113 -24.30 -6.60 -39.47
CA ASP A 113 -24.89 -5.60 -40.36
C ASP A 113 -26.32 -5.25 -39.91
N TRP A 114 -26.42 -4.19 -39.11
CA TRP A 114 -27.68 -3.68 -38.58
C TRP A 114 -28.65 -3.21 -39.67
N GLU A 115 -28.17 -2.83 -40.86
CA GLU A 115 -29.04 -2.44 -41.98
C GLU A 115 -29.76 -3.64 -42.60
N THR A 116 -29.13 -4.82 -42.55
CA THR A 116 -29.71 -6.08 -43.01
C THR A 116 -30.68 -6.63 -41.95
N PHE A 117 -30.39 -6.47 -40.65
CA PHE A 117 -31.29 -6.87 -39.56
C PHE A 117 -32.65 -6.16 -39.62
N GLU A 118 -32.70 -4.85 -39.90
CA GLU A 118 -33.98 -4.14 -40.05
C GLU A 118 -34.79 -4.57 -41.28
N LYS A 119 -34.12 -5.07 -42.33
CA LYS A 119 -34.76 -5.54 -43.57
C LYS A 119 -35.21 -7.01 -43.50
N GLU A 120 -34.54 -7.82 -42.69
CA GLU A 120 -34.81 -9.26 -42.57
C GLU A 120 -35.83 -9.63 -41.49
N ILE A 121 -36.25 -8.70 -40.64
CA ILE A 121 -37.40 -8.93 -39.75
C ILE A 121 -38.66 -8.85 -40.62
N PRO A 122 -39.37 -9.97 -40.88
CA PRO A 122 -40.69 -9.89 -41.51
C PRO A 122 -41.56 -9.03 -40.60
N ASN A 123 -42.52 -8.29 -41.16
CA ASN A 123 -43.49 -7.45 -40.44
C ASN A 123 -44.41 -8.23 -39.45
N GLU A 124 -43.90 -9.20 -38.70
CA GLU A 124 -44.54 -9.75 -37.53
C GLU A 124 -44.33 -8.78 -36.38
N ASN A 125 -45.34 -7.91 -36.21
CA ASN A 125 -45.75 -7.28 -34.95
C ASN A 125 -44.71 -7.37 -33.82
N VAL A 126 -43.62 -6.62 -33.94
CA VAL A 126 -42.74 -6.34 -32.80
C VAL A 126 -43.54 -5.43 -31.88
N VAL A 127 -44.40 -6.02 -31.06
CA VAL A 127 -45.13 -5.29 -30.02
C VAL A 127 -44.08 -4.92 -28.98
N PRO A 128 -43.75 -3.63 -28.80
CA PRO A 128 -42.82 -3.23 -27.77
C PRO A 128 -43.37 -3.69 -26.42
N LYS A 129 -42.67 -4.61 -25.74
CA LYS A 129 -43.05 -5.06 -24.39
C LYS A 129 -43.06 -3.91 -23.37
N VAL A 130 -42.37 -2.82 -23.69
CA VAL A 130 -42.29 -1.61 -22.87
C VAL A 130 -42.78 -0.44 -23.73
N THR A 131 -44.03 -0.05 -23.53
CA THR A 131 -44.68 1.09 -24.23
C THR A 131 -44.56 2.39 -23.45
N THR A 132 -44.19 2.34 -22.17
CA THR A 132 -44.07 3.50 -21.29
C THR A 132 -42.68 3.55 -20.67
N LEU A 133 -42.05 4.71 -20.73
CA LEU A 133 -40.80 4.95 -20.00
C LEU A 133 -41.09 4.88 -18.49
N PRO A 134 -40.23 4.25 -17.68
CA PRO A 134 -40.39 4.26 -16.23
C PRO A 134 -40.33 5.70 -15.73
N THR A 135 -41.26 6.06 -14.86
CA THR A 135 -41.33 7.40 -14.28
C THR A 135 -40.08 7.63 -13.41
N PRO A 136 -39.30 8.70 -13.65
CA PRO A 136 -38.15 9.02 -12.81
C PRO A 136 -38.63 9.27 -11.38
N VAL A 137 -38.19 8.44 -10.44
CA VAL A 137 -38.43 8.68 -9.03
C VAL A 137 -37.52 9.82 -8.58
N LYS A 138 -38.11 10.94 -8.16
CA LYS A 138 -37.38 12.02 -7.52
C LYS A 138 -37.01 11.57 -6.11
N ILE A 139 -35.87 10.92 -5.98
CA ILE A 139 -35.29 10.58 -4.67
C ILE A 139 -34.58 11.84 -4.17
N THR A 140 -34.95 12.33 -3.00
CA THR A 140 -34.17 13.36 -2.31
C THR A 140 -32.83 12.74 -1.90
N PRO A 141 -31.69 13.28 -2.33
CA PRO A 141 -30.39 12.78 -1.88
C PRO A 141 -30.35 12.88 -0.36
N HIS A 142 -30.13 11.76 0.32
CA HIS A 142 -29.84 11.81 1.75
C HIS A 142 -28.44 12.38 1.90
N HIS A 143 -28.32 13.56 2.51
CA HIS A 143 -27.02 14.10 2.87
C HIS A 143 -26.52 13.31 4.08
N CYS A 144 -25.56 12.42 3.85
CA CYS A 144 -24.86 11.77 4.94
C CYS A 144 -23.79 12.75 5.42
N ASP A 145 -23.93 13.26 6.63
CA ASP A 145 -22.87 14.00 7.28
C ASP A 145 -21.67 13.06 7.44
N ALA A 146 -20.59 13.35 6.73
CA ALA A 146 -19.36 12.59 6.83
C ALA A 146 -18.54 13.16 8.00
N GLU A 147 -18.43 12.40 9.09
CA GLU A 147 -17.45 12.71 10.12
C GLU A 147 -16.05 12.49 9.56
N ILE A 148 -15.24 13.56 9.55
CA ILE A 148 -13.82 13.45 9.24
C ILE A 148 -13.11 13.12 10.54
N TYR A 149 -12.63 11.89 10.65
CA TYR A 149 -11.81 11.49 11.80
C TYR A 149 -10.41 12.10 11.69
N GLU A 150 -10.00 12.87 12.70
CA GLU A 150 -8.61 13.31 12.84
C GLU A 150 -7.79 12.17 13.44
N ILE A 151 -6.80 11.69 12.69
CA ILE A 151 -5.90 10.62 13.12
C ILE A 151 -4.59 11.25 13.55
N ASP A 152 -4.07 10.82 14.69
CA ASP A 152 -2.74 11.23 15.14
C ASP A 152 -1.66 10.70 14.16
N ARG A 153 -0.87 11.62 13.64
CA ARG A 153 0.18 11.32 12.66
C ARG A 153 1.28 10.45 13.26
N ASN A 154 1.66 10.67 14.51
CA ASN A 154 2.71 9.92 15.18
C ASN A 154 2.27 8.46 15.37
N ILE A 155 0.99 8.24 15.68
CA ILE A 155 0.43 6.88 15.74
C ILE A 155 0.45 6.24 14.34
N SER A 156 0.09 7.00 13.30
CA SER A 156 0.09 6.53 11.91
C SER A 156 1.49 6.14 11.42
N GLU A 157 2.54 6.87 11.83
CA GLU A 157 3.92 6.59 11.43
C GLU A 157 4.47 5.27 11.98
N VAL A 158 3.99 4.80 13.14
CA VAL A 158 4.37 3.49 13.71
C VAL A 158 3.40 2.37 13.30
N SER A 159 2.29 2.73 12.65
CA SER A 159 1.26 1.78 12.23
C SER A 159 1.63 1.10 10.91
N ILE A 160 1.33 -0.20 10.79
CA ILE A 160 1.53 -0.93 9.54
C ILE A 160 0.26 -0.81 8.68
N PRO A 161 0.38 -0.42 7.39
CA PRO A 161 -0.73 -0.47 6.47
C PRO A 161 -1.08 -1.92 6.14
N LEU A 162 -2.35 -2.28 6.25
CA LEU A 162 -2.86 -3.59 5.83
C LEU A 162 -3.17 -3.56 4.33
N GLU A 163 -2.92 -4.68 3.65
CA GLU A 163 -3.21 -4.80 2.21
C GLU A 163 -4.71 -4.77 1.94
N SER A 164 -5.15 -3.99 0.94
CA SER A 164 -6.55 -3.94 0.54
C SER A 164 -6.96 -5.24 -0.15
N VAL A 165 -7.82 -6.03 0.50
CA VAL A 165 -8.36 -7.26 -0.09
C VAL A 165 -9.70 -6.93 -0.80
N PRO A 166 -9.84 -7.20 -2.11
CA PRO A 166 -11.10 -7.01 -2.81
C PRO A 166 -12.17 -7.96 -2.25
N CYS A 167 -13.23 -7.41 -1.66
CA CYS A 167 -14.33 -8.19 -1.11
C CYS A 167 -15.53 -8.17 -2.06
N VAL A 168 -15.98 -9.35 -2.50
CA VAL A 168 -17.15 -9.53 -3.39
C VAL A 168 -18.41 -9.91 -2.61
N ASN A 169 -18.29 -10.27 -1.33
CA ASN A 169 -19.40 -10.71 -0.50
C ASN A 169 -20.03 -9.54 0.29
N PRO A 170 -21.34 -9.60 0.59
CA PRO A 170 -21.99 -8.60 1.43
C PRO A 170 -21.32 -8.54 2.81
N LEU A 171 -20.79 -7.36 3.14
CA LEU A 171 -20.11 -7.10 4.41
C LEU A 171 -21.11 -7.19 5.56
N LYS A 172 -20.87 -8.09 6.53
CA LYS A 172 -21.61 -8.11 7.79
C LYS A 172 -20.92 -7.18 8.78
N PRO A 173 -21.58 -6.10 9.26
CA PRO A 173 -20.96 -5.20 10.21
C PRO A 173 -20.66 -5.93 11.52
N ILE A 174 -19.47 -5.70 12.06
CA ILE A 174 -19.06 -6.23 13.35
C ILE A 174 -19.66 -5.33 14.44
N LYS A 175 -20.54 -5.90 15.28
CA LYS A 175 -21.19 -5.17 16.39
C LYS A 175 -20.39 -5.19 17.69
N THR A 176 -19.51 -6.18 17.85
CA THR A 176 -18.67 -6.36 19.03
C THR A 176 -17.66 -5.21 19.15
N ARG A 177 -17.52 -4.65 20.35
CA ARG A 177 -16.59 -3.56 20.68
C ARG A 177 -15.72 -3.94 21.89
N PRO A 178 -14.54 -3.32 22.07
CA PRO A 178 -13.79 -3.45 23.30
C PRO A 178 -14.61 -2.96 24.50
N SER A 179 -14.38 -3.54 25.68
CA SER A 179 -15.12 -3.16 26.88
C SER A 179 -14.71 -1.76 27.34
N GLU A 180 -15.68 -0.96 27.76
CA GLU A 180 -15.45 0.41 28.24
C GLU A 180 -14.51 0.45 29.44
N ALA A 181 -14.59 -0.55 30.33
CA ALA A 181 -13.66 -0.69 31.46
C ALA A 181 -12.20 -0.82 31.02
N VAL A 182 -11.92 -1.48 29.89
CA VAL A 182 -10.57 -1.57 29.34
C VAL A 182 -10.15 -0.24 28.73
N LEU A 183 -11.05 0.42 27.98
CA LEU A 183 -10.78 1.73 27.38
C LEU A 183 -10.45 2.80 28.44
N SER A 184 -11.21 2.85 29.53
CA SER A 184 -10.95 3.77 30.65
C SER A 184 -9.64 3.43 31.35
N ALA A 185 -9.36 2.14 31.59
CA ALA A 185 -8.11 1.72 32.22
C ALA A 185 -6.87 2.03 31.38
N VAL A 186 -6.99 2.07 30.05
CA VAL A 186 -5.90 2.49 29.16
C VAL A 186 -5.59 3.98 29.33
N LYS A 187 -6.62 4.82 29.49
CA LYS A 187 -6.44 6.27 29.71
C LYS A 187 -5.80 6.60 31.06
N GLU A 188 -6.04 5.76 32.06
CA GLU A 188 -5.52 5.94 33.43
C GLU A 188 -4.09 5.41 33.63
N ILE A 189 -3.40 4.95 32.58
CA ILE A 189 -2.01 4.46 32.69
C ILE A 189 -1.08 5.61 33.11
N THR A 190 -0.29 5.38 34.17
CA THR A 190 0.66 6.38 34.68
C THR A 190 1.86 6.54 33.74
N LYS A 191 2.46 7.75 33.71
CA LYS A 191 3.63 8.07 32.87
C LYS A 191 4.82 7.12 33.08
N GLU A 192 5.04 6.67 34.30
CA GLU A 192 6.08 5.69 34.63
C GLU A 192 5.86 4.37 33.88
N ARG A 193 4.61 3.89 33.86
CA ARG A 193 4.24 2.66 33.14
C ARG A 193 4.28 2.84 31.63
N LEU A 194 3.96 4.02 31.12
CA LEU A 194 4.10 4.34 29.70
C LEU A 194 5.54 4.19 29.20
N SER A 195 6.54 4.53 30.02
CA SER A 195 7.95 4.35 29.67
C SER A 195 8.37 2.87 29.52
N GLU A 196 7.64 1.94 30.15
CA GLU A 196 7.89 0.50 30.03
C GLU A 196 7.49 -0.08 28.67
N THR A 197 6.66 0.63 27.89
CA THR A 197 6.24 0.20 26.55
C THR A 197 6.62 1.20 25.45
N SER A 198 7.51 2.16 25.73
CA SER A 198 8.07 3.08 24.72
C SER A 198 9.13 2.38 23.86
N ASP A 199 9.31 2.87 22.63
CA ASP A 199 10.45 2.55 21.74
C ASP A 199 10.67 1.04 21.55
N VAL A 200 9.57 0.29 21.44
CA VAL A 200 9.59 -1.18 21.37
C VAL A 200 10.53 -1.66 20.26
N THR A 201 10.36 -1.12 19.05
CA THR A 201 11.18 -1.48 17.89
C THR A 201 12.66 -1.20 18.12
N GLU A 202 13.01 -0.03 18.64
CA GLU A 202 14.41 0.35 18.86
C GLU A 202 15.07 -0.48 19.96
N LYS A 203 14.39 -0.69 21.08
CA LYS A 203 14.89 -1.51 22.20
C LYS A 203 15.06 -2.98 21.80
N LEU A 204 14.17 -3.51 20.97
CA LEU A 204 14.31 -4.87 20.43
C LEU A 204 15.43 -4.98 19.40
N LEU A 205 15.64 -3.94 18.58
CA LEU A 205 16.77 -3.88 17.64
C LEU A 205 18.11 -3.86 18.39
N GLN A 206 18.23 -3.01 19.40
CA GLN A 206 19.44 -2.90 20.24
C GLN A 206 19.79 -4.19 20.98
N SER A 207 18.79 -5.03 21.26
CA SER A 207 18.97 -6.30 21.96
C SER A 207 19.00 -7.52 21.04
N ASP A 208 18.95 -7.32 19.72
CA ASP A 208 18.95 -8.35 18.67
C ASP A 208 17.84 -9.41 18.88
N LYS A 209 16.64 -8.93 19.24
CA LYS A 209 15.48 -9.77 19.59
C LYS A 209 14.21 -9.45 18.79
N ILE A 210 14.36 -8.78 17.66
CA ILE A 210 13.21 -8.47 16.77
C ILE A 210 12.54 -9.74 16.28
N ASP A 211 13.29 -10.82 16.07
CA ASP A 211 12.76 -12.12 15.62
C ASP A 211 11.80 -12.77 16.63
N MET A 212 11.74 -12.26 17.86
CA MET A 212 10.73 -12.69 18.85
C MET A 212 9.37 -12.02 18.62
N LEU A 213 9.27 -10.96 17.81
CA LEU A 213 7.99 -10.36 17.47
C LEU A 213 7.19 -11.29 16.55
N PRO A 214 5.86 -11.29 16.67
CA PRO A 214 5.02 -12.15 15.88
C PRO A 214 4.95 -11.76 14.41
N THR A 215 4.84 -12.75 13.53
CA THR A 215 4.50 -12.52 12.11
C THR A 215 2.98 -12.51 11.92
N MET A 216 2.51 -11.99 10.78
CA MET A 216 1.08 -11.88 10.45
C MET A 216 0.34 -13.22 10.49
N ASP A 217 1.00 -14.31 10.07
CA ASP A 217 0.38 -15.63 9.95
C ASP A 217 0.02 -16.25 11.31
N ILE A 218 0.77 -15.91 12.36
CA ILE A 218 0.60 -16.50 13.70
C ILE A 218 -0.32 -15.66 14.59
N LEU A 219 -0.80 -14.50 14.12
CA LEU A 219 -1.69 -13.61 14.89
C LEU A 219 -2.95 -14.30 15.44
N PRO A 220 -3.68 -15.13 14.68
CA PRO A 220 -4.87 -15.79 15.21
C PRO A 220 -4.55 -16.73 16.38
N GLU A 221 -3.43 -17.46 16.30
CA GLU A 221 -3.00 -18.38 17.36
C GLU A 221 -2.54 -17.63 18.62
N ILE A 222 -1.90 -16.48 18.44
CA ILE A 222 -1.51 -15.58 19.53
C ILE A 222 -2.74 -15.12 20.30
N VAL A 223 -3.75 -14.62 19.57
CA VAL A 223 -4.94 -14.06 20.19
C VAL A 223 -5.70 -15.14 20.97
N LYS A 224 -5.77 -16.37 20.44
CA LYS A 224 -6.34 -17.54 21.14
C LYS A 224 -5.58 -17.91 22.41
N ASN A 225 -4.25 -17.78 22.41
CA ASN A 225 -3.40 -18.19 23.52
C ASN A 225 -2.94 -17.04 24.43
N ILE A 226 -3.40 -15.81 24.22
CA ILE A 226 -3.00 -14.61 24.98
C ILE A 226 -3.16 -14.78 26.50
N LYS A 227 -4.16 -15.56 26.95
CA LYS A 227 -4.41 -15.83 28.37
C LYS A 227 -3.40 -16.79 29.02
N LYS A 228 -2.68 -17.59 28.22
CA LYS A 228 -1.73 -18.62 28.69
C LYS A 228 -0.29 -18.10 28.78
N GLY A 229 -0.02 -16.88 28.33
CA GLY A 229 1.34 -16.38 28.27
C GLY A 229 1.94 -16.07 29.63
N LYS A 230 3.27 -16.09 29.65
CA LYS A 230 4.05 -15.76 30.83
C LYS A 230 4.43 -14.28 30.79
N ARG A 231 4.11 -13.55 31.86
CA ARG A 231 4.49 -12.14 32.00
C ARG A 231 6.00 -12.04 32.18
N GLU A 232 6.66 -11.28 31.32
CA GLU A 232 8.11 -11.14 31.32
C GLU A 232 8.50 -9.75 30.82
N LYS A 233 9.63 -9.23 31.28
CA LYS A 233 10.22 -8.00 30.77
C LYS A 233 11.35 -8.37 29.82
N LEU A 234 11.22 -8.05 28.54
CA LEU A 234 12.23 -8.30 27.52
C LEU A 234 12.85 -6.98 27.07
N ALA A 235 14.17 -6.84 27.13
CA ALA A 235 14.86 -5.60 26.72
C ALA A 235 14.31 -4.32 27.39
N LYS A 236 13.91 -4.41 28.67
CA LYS A 236 13.24 -3.35 29.44
C LYS A 236 11.83 -2.98 28.96
N ILE A 237 11.26 -3.76 28.05
CA ILE A 237 9.87 -3.63 27.60
C ILE A 237 9.01 -4.59 28.42
N SER A 238 7.89 -4.11 28.96
CA SER A 238 6.90 -4.99 29.60
C SER A 238 6.03 -5.69 28.55
N GLY A 239 5.75 -6.96 28.77
CA GLY A 239 4.98 -7.76 27.82
C GLY A 239 4.71 -9.18 28.28
N LEU A 240 4.37 -10.00 27.30
CA LEU A 240 3.96 -11.39 27.47
C LEU A 240 4.75 -12.28 26.52
N THR A 241 5.39 -13.32 27.04
CA THR A 241 6.04 -14.35 26.22
C THR A 241 5.09 -15.53 26.05
N LEU A 242 4.88 -15.97 24.81
CA LEU A 242 4.09 -17.14 24.42
C LEU A 242 4.96 -18.13 23.66
N ASP A 243 4.80 -19.42 23.95
CA ASP A 243 5.38 -20.49 23.14
C ASP A 243 4.35 -20.95 22.11
N ILE A 244 4.57 -20.61 20.84
CA ILE A 244 3.68 -20.95 19.71
C ILE A 244 4.50 -21.71 18.67
N ASN A 245 4.04 -22.89 18.26
CA ASN A 245 4.73 -23.73 17.27
C ASN A 245 6.21 -24.00 17.60
N LYS A 246 6.55 -24.13 18.89
CA LYS A 246 7.91 -24.32 19.43
C LYS A 246 8.85 -23.10 19.27
N ALA A 247 8.30 -21.94 18.90
CA ALA A 247 9.00 -20.66 18.88
C ALA A 247 8.50 -19.75 20.01
N LYS A 248 9.43 -19.05 20.66
CA LYS A 248 9.12 -18.04 21.67
C LYS A 248 8.77 -16.73 21.00
N THR A 249 7.53 -16.30 21.22
CA THR A 249 7.00 -15.04 20.70
C THR A 249 6.79 -14.07 21.86
N PHE A 250 7.31 -12.85 21.73
CA PHE A 250 7.14 -11.77 22.70
C PHE A 250 6.13 -10.75 22.20
N ILE A 251 5.17 -10.42 23.06
CA ILE A 251 4.09 -9.47 22.77
C ILE A 251 4.24 -8.30 23.74
N PRO A 252 4.62 -7.11 23.27
CA PRO A 252 4.68 -5.92 24.12
C PRO A 252 3.27 -5.52 24.57
N GLY A 253 3.15 -5.06 25.82
CA GLY A 253 1.87 -4.65 26.35
C GLY A 253 1.86 -4.50 27.86
N GLN A 254 0.71 -4.08 28.38
CA GLN A 254 0.53 -3.77 29.80
C GLN A 254 -0.60 -4.57 30.43
N VAL A 255 -0.44 -4.90 31.71
CA VAL A 255 -1.52 -5.47 32.51
C VAL A 255 -2.30 -4.34 33.16
N LEU A 256 -3.58 -4.21 32.81
CA LEU A 256 -4.49 -3.23 33.35
C LEU A 256 -5.40 -3.86 34.40
N ASN A 257 -5.66 -3.14 35.47
CA ASN A 257 -6.62 -3.58 36.48
C ASN A 257 -8.00 -3.07 36.09
N THR A 258 -8.87 -3.98 35.68
CA THR A 258 -10.28 -3.67 35.43
C THR A 258 -11.12 -4.13 36.63
N PRO A 259 -12.37 -3.65 36.78
CA PRO A 259 -13.28 -4.14 37.83
C PRO A 259 -13.53 -5.66 37.77
N GLN A 260 -13.32 -6.28 36.60
CA GLN A 260 -13.49 -7.71 36.37
C GLN A 260 -12.20 -8.51 36.64
N GLY A 261 -11.09 -7.83 36.94
CA GLY A 261 -9.78 -8.41 37.20
C GLY A 261 -8.67 -7.85 36.31
N PRO A 262 -7.42 -8.35 36.47
CA PRO A 262 -6.29 -7.92 35.67
C PRO A 262 -6.40 -8.47 34.23
N VAL A 263 -6.39 -7.57 33.25
CA VAL A 263 -6.44 -7.89 31.82
C VAL A 263 -5.13 -7.47 31.17
N PHE A 264 -4.52 -8.34 30.37
CA PHE A 264 -3.36 -7.97 29.55
C PHE A 264 -3.85 -7.34 28.25
N VAL A 265 -3.40 -6.12 27.98
CA VAL A 265 -3.68 -5.38 26.75
C VAL A 265 -2.38 -5.26 25.97
N PRO A 266 -2.27 -5.87 24.77
CA PRO A 266 -1.11 -5.68 23.92
C PRO A 266 -1.11 -4.25 23.37
N GLY A 267 0.08 -3.69 23.22
CA GLY A 267 0.23 -2.33 22.72
C GLY A 267 1.59 -1.75 23.05
N GLN A 268 1.79 -0.52 22.59
CA GLN A 268 3.03 0.21 22.77
C GLN A 268 2.75 1.69 23.03
N THR A 269 3.70 2.37 23.64
CA THR A 269 3.63 3.80 23.90
C THR A 269 4.19 4.55 22.70
N VAL A 270 3.43 5.51 22.19
CA VAL A 270 3.85 6.43 21.13
C VAL A 270 3.93 7.82 21.73
N GLU A 271 5.03 8.53 21.44
CA GLU A 271 5.18 9.94 21.80
C GLU A 271 4.38 10.80 20.82
N THR A 272 3.39 11.54 21.32
CA THR A 272 2.61 12.51 20.54
C THR A 272 2.92 13.92 21.01
N PRO A 273 2.52 14.98 20.26
CA PRO A 273 2.72 16.37 20.68
C PRO A 273 2.08 16.71 22.04
N GLU A 274 1.04 15.97 22.44
CA GLU A 274 0.34 16.14 23.72
C GLU A 274 0.98 15.33 24.86
N GLY A 275 1.84 14.37 24.52
CA GLY A 275 2.60 13.52 25.44
C GLY A 275 2.61 12.05 25.03
N PRO A 276 3.22 11.18 25.85
CA PRO A 276 3.20 9.75 25.59
C PRO A 276 1.78 9.19 25.75
N ILE A 277 1.32 8.43 24.76
CA ILE A 277 0.02 7.75 24.75
C ILE A 277 0.25 6.26 24.53
N PHE A 278 -0.41 5.42 25.34
CA PHE A 278 -0.43 3.98 25.08
C PHE A 278 -1.44 3.66 23.98
N VAL A 279 -0.96 3.09 22.88
CA VAL A 279 -1.78 2.67 21.74
C VAL A 279 -1.97 1.15 21.81
N PRO A 280 -3.19 0.67 22.08
CA PRO A 280 -3.52 -0.75 22.02
C PRO A 280 -3.33 -1.29 20.60
N GLY A 281 -2.69 -2.44 20.49
CA GLY A 281 -2.42 -3.07 19.21
C GLY A 281 -1.44 -4.23 19.31
N LEU A 282 -1.20 -4.90 18.19
CA LEU A 282 -0.23 -5.98 18.10
C LEU A 282 1.00 -5.51 17.33
N SER A 283 2.15 -5.50 17.99
CA SER A 283 3.43 -5.28 17.32
C SER A 283 3.81 -6.54 16.55
N VAL A 284 4.03 -6.42 15.25
CA VAL A 284 4.34 -7.54 14.36
C VAL A 284 5.62 -7.28 13.59
N ASN A 285 6.34 -8.34 13.24
CA ASN A 285 7.47 -8.29 12.33
C ASN A 285 6.98 -8.61 10.91
N THR A 286 7.13 -7.64 10.00
CA THR A 286 6.80 -7.81 8.59
C THR A 286 8.08 -7.79 7.74
N PRO A 287 8.05 -8.27 6.49
CA PRO A 287 9.20 -8.16 5.58
C PRO A 287 9.69 -6.72 5.35
N ALA A 288 8.81 -5.72 5.49
CA ALA A 288 9.15 -4.31 5.39
C ALA A 288 9.74 -3.73 6.69
N GLY A 289 9.66 -4.48 7.79
CA GLY A 289 10.11 -4.09 9.11
C GLY A 289 9.06 -4.34 10.21
N PRO A 290 9.46 -4.23 11.48
CA PRO A 290 8.54 -4.31 12.60
C PRO A 290 7.68 -3.05 12.69
N GLY A 291 6.43 -3.21 13.14
CA GLY A 291 5.51 -2.10 13.36
C GLY A 291 4.26 -2.54 14.13
N LEU A 292 3.34 -1.62 14.36
CA LEU A 292 2.13 -1.85 15.15
C LEU A 292 0.91 -2.00 14.26
N ILE A 293 0.04 -2.95 14.58
CA ILE A 293 -1.33 -2.97 14.07
C ILE A 293 -2.23 -2.49 15.21
N PRO A 294 -2.78 -1.26 15.14
CA PRO A 294 -3.68 -0.74 16.15
C PRO A 294 -4.96 -1.57 16.24
N GLY A 295 -5.40 -1.88 17.47
CA GLY A 295 -6.61 -2.65 17.68
C GLY A 295 -6.70 -3.27 19.07
N HIS A 296 -7.78 -4.01 19.30
CA HIS A 296 -8.09 -4.63 20.57
C HIS A 296 -8.38 -6.12 20.40
N ILE A 297 -8.00 -6.92 21.41
CA ILE A 297 -8.45 -8.31 21.51
C ILE A 297 -9.83 -8.31 22.16
N VAL A 298 -10.83 -8.79 21.43
CA VAL A 298 -12.23 -8.86 21.89
C VAL A 298 -12.70 -10.31 21.81
N THR A 299 -13.54 -10.73 22.75
CA THR A 299 -14.20 -12.05 22.72
C THR A 299 -15.49 -11.99 21.93
N ASN A 300 -15.67 -12.92 21.00
CA ASN A 300 -16.91 -13.05 20.24
C ASN A 300 -18.00 -13.64 21.14
N GLU A 301 -19.16 -13.00 21.19
CA GLU A 301 -20.30 -13.43 22.01
C GLU A 301 -20.86 -14.80 21.59
N ASN A 302 -20.78 -15.15 20.30
CA ASN A 302 -21.34 -16.39 19.77
C ASN A 302 -20.42 -17.59 19.99
N THR A 303 -19.12 -17.42 19.72
CA THR A 303 -18.14 -18.53 19.75
C THR A 303 -17.33 -18.57 21.05
N ASN A 304 -17.39 -17.52 21.88
CA ASN A 304 -16.51 -17.29 23.02
C ASN A 304 -15.00 -17.33 22.69
N GLU A 305 -14.64 -17.28 21.40
CA GLU A 305 -13.25 -17.22 20.98
C GLU A 305 -12.77 -15.75 20.96
N PRO A 306 -11.56 -15.48 21.46
CA PRO A 306 -10.95 -14.16 21.30
C PRO A 306 -10.50 -13.97 19.85
N PHE A 307 -10.68 -12.77 19.33
CA PHE A 307 -10.19 -12.34 18.03
C PHE A 307 -9.66 -10.91 18.12
N PHE A 308 -8.81 -10.55 17.17
CA PHE A 308 -8.25 -9.21 17.10
C PHE A 308 -9.13 -8.34 16.21
N LEU A 309 -9.56 -7.20 16.75
CA LEU A 309 -10.36 -6.19 16.08
C LEU A 309 -9.46 -4.99 15.80
N ALA A 310 -9.03 -4.83 14.55
CA ALA A 310 -8.25 -3.66 14.14
C ALA A 310 -9.08 -2.39 14.25
N GLY A 311 -8.44 -1.30 14.64
CA GLY A 311 -9.09 -0.01 14.83
C GLY A 311 -8.38 0.83 15.88
N GLN A 312 -8.87 2.04 16.09
CA GLN A 312 -8.28 3.01 17.00
C GLN A 312 -9.37 3.71 17.80
N VAL A 313 -9.00 4.19 19.00
CA VAL A 313 -9.87 5.09 19.76
C VAL A 313 -9.64 6.49 19.23
N LEU A 314 -10.70 7.12 18.72
CA LEU A 314 -10.63 8.44 18.10
C LEU A 314 -11.70 9.35 18.72
N PRO A 315 -11.47 10.67 18.76
CA PRO A 315 -12.51 11.62 19.09
C PRO A 315 -13.58 11.62 17.99
N THR A 316 -14.83 11.39 18.36
CA THR A 316 -16.01 11.44 17.49
C THR A 316 -17.00 12.49 18.01
N ALA A 317 -18.08 12.78 17.26
CA ALA A 317 -19.11 13.73 17.72
C ALA A 317 -19.79 13.29 19.04
N ASN A 318 -19.78 11.99 19.33
CA ASN A 318 -20.34 11.41 20.56
C ASN A 318 -19.31 11.27 21.70
N GLY A 319 -18.08 11.73 21.48
CA GLY A 319 -16.95 11.58 22.39
C GLY A 319 -15.89 10.61 21.87
N GLU A 320 -14.95 10.21 22.73
CA GLU A 320 -13.90 9.26 22.36
C GLU A 320 -14.46 7.85 22.24
N GLU A 321 -14.53 7.34 21.01
CA GLU A 321 -15.07 6.02 20.71
C GLU A 321 -14.05 5.18 19.95
N PHE A 322 -14.15 3.86 20.11
CA PHE A 322 -13.38 2.94 19.28
C PHE A 322 -13.96 2.91 17.86
N VAL A 323 -13.20 3.41 16.89
CA VAL A 323 -13.51 3.33 15.47
C VAL A 323 -12.86 2.05 14.92
N CYS A 324 -13.71 1.14 14.44
CA CYS A 324 -13.27 -0.12 13.87
C CYS A 324 -12.64 0.13 12.50
N GLY A 325 -11.48 -0.50 12.25
CA GLY A 325 -10.91 -0.60 10.91
C GLY A 325 -11.68 -1.58 10.03
N GLN A 326 -11.13 -1.88 8.85
CA GLN A 326 -11.65 -2.98 8.04
C GLN A 326 -11.28 -4.30 8.71
N THR A 327 -12.27 -5.14 9.02
CA THR A 327 -12.04 -6.50 9.54
C THR A 327 -13.07 -7.41 8.89
N LEU A 328 -12.60 -8.37 8.11
CA LEU A 328 -13.46 -9.25 7.33
C LEU A 328 -13.72 -10.54 8.10
N LYS A 329 -15.00 -10.85 8.33
CA LYS A 329 -15.43 -12.18 8.80
C LYS A 329 -15.62 -13.08 7.58
N ASN A 330 -14.86 -14.17 7.49
CA ASN A 330 -15.07 -15.17 6.47
C ASN A 330 -16.32 -16.02 6.79
N LYS A 331 -16.83 -16.79 5.81
CA LYS A 331 -17.98 -17.71 6.01
C LYS A 331 -17.72 -18.76 7.09
N ASP A 332 -16.44 -19.11 7.30
CA ASP A 332 -15.99 -20.07 8.31
C ASP A 332 -15.74 -19.42 9.69
N GLU A 333 -16.29 -18.23 9.94
CA GLU A 333 -16.11 -17.42 11.15
C GLU A 333 -14.66 -17.01 11.47
N SER A 334 -13.70 -17.35 10.61
CA SER A 334 -12.33 -16.83 10.70
C SER A 334 -12.27 -15.34 10.37
N HIS A 335 -11.42 -14.62 11.10
CA HIS A 335 -11.20 -13.19 10.91
C HIS A 335 -9.90 -12.97 10.15
N ARG A 336 -9.98 -12.27 9.02
CA ARG A 336 -8.82 -11.75 8.30
C ARG A 336 -8.78 -10.23 8.48
N LEU A 337 -7.60 -9.73 8.78
CA LEU A 337 -7.27 -8.32 8.89
C LEU A 337 -6.99 -7.76 7.50
#